data_AF-A0A1Q9SFG8-F1
#
_entry.id   AF-A0A1Q9SFG8-F1
#
_cell.length_a   1.000
_cell.length_b   1.000
_cell.length_c   1.000
_cell.angle_alpha   90.00
_cell.angle_beta   90.00
_cell.angle_gamma   90.00
#
_symmetry.space_group_name_H-M   'P 1'
#
loop_
_entity.id
_entity.type
_entity.pdbx_description
1 polymer ?
#
loop_
_entity_poly.entity_id
_entity_poly.type
_entity_poly.pdbx_seq_one_letter_code
_entity_poly.pdbx_strand_id
1 'polypeptide(L)'
;MEVSLTVWIVTIAAILGLLLFDYVFHVRKAHEPQLKEAAIWSAIYVGLALLFGLFVLIEWGGRYAGEYYAGYITEKALSVDNLFVFLIIMASFKVPREDQQKVLLFGITFALIARTALIFVGAGLINQFAWVFYLFGLILLLTAGSLIKGELSDSQHDEADNFVVRLAKRFIHTTDHYDGDKLFTIQNGKRAMTPMLLVMVAIGGTDVLFALDSIPAIFGLTQQTYLVFTAVAFSLMGLRQLYFLIDGLLDRLIYLSWGLAIILGFIGVKLILHALHENNLPFINNGEHVEVVEVSIALSLTVIVGVLVVTVLASLFSPKGRALRVLNGLQTVAEQYVTLPQDASPEERQKLADKAAKYQRQMPKISDKHREELLESEKHFHELLDRARGKHREFERTGVGPEPDVVPAPEAEAIHGEHVETQDAAGTTTPDAPRSGSTGRSS
;
A
#
# COMPACT_ATOMS: atom_id res chain seq x y z
N MET A 1 -15.41 -35.58 9.81
CA MET A 1 -16.45 -35.15 8.86
C MET A 1 -16.14 -35.84 7.55
N GLU A 2 -17.07 -36.62 6.98
CA GLU A 2 -16.87 -37.15 5.64
C GLU A 2 -17.45 -36.16 4.63
N VAL A 3 -16.62 -35.68 3.72
CA VAL A 3 -17.02 -34.71 2.69
C VAL A 3 -16.98 -35.42 1.35
N SER A 4 -18.12 -35.46 0.67
CA SER A 4 -18.19 -36.08 -0.65
C SER A 4 -17.34 -35.30 -1.66
N LEU A 5 -16.80 -36.01 -2.65
CA LEU A 5 -16.06 -35.38 -3.74
C LEU A 5 -16.89 -34.31 -4.47
N THR A 6 -18.20 -34.51 -4.57
CA THR A 6 -19.13 -33.55 -5.15
C THR A 6 -19.13 -32.22 -4.40
N VAL A 7 -19.15 -32.25 -3.07
CA VAL A 7 -19.10 -31.02 -2.25
C VAL A 7 -17.78 -30.28 -2.47
N TRP A 8 -16.65 -31.00 -2.52
CA TRP A 8 -15.36 -30.41 -2.86
C TRP A 8 -15.38 -29.73 -4.23
N ILE A 9 -15.85 -30.42 -5.27
CA ILE A 9 -15.90 -29.89 -6.64
C ILE A 9 -16.78 -28.63 -6.70
N VAL A 10 -17.97 -28.67 -6.09
CA VAL A 10 -18.89 -27.54 -6.08
C VAL A 10 -18.28 -26.34 -5.35
N THR A 11 -17.65 -26.57 -4.19
CA THR A 11 -17.02 -25.50 -3.41
C THR A 11 -15.83 -24.89 -4.12
N ILE A 12 -14.95 -25.70 -4.72
CA ILE A 12 -13.82 -25.20 -5.53
C ILE A 12 -14.35 -24.41 -6.73
N ALA A 13 -15.36 -24.92 -7.44
CA ALA A 13 -15.97 -24.22 -8.56
C ALA A 13 -16.59 -22.88 -8.14
N ALA A 14 -17.24 -22.83 -6.97
CA ALA A 14 -17.77 -21.59 -6.40
C ALA A 14 -16.66 -20.58 -6.07
N ILE A 15 -15.57 -21.02 -5.43
CA ILE A 15 -14.41 -20.18 -5.11
C ILE A 15 -13.75 -19.63 -6.38
N LEU A 16 -13.51 -20.50 -7.37
CA LEU A 16 -12.95 -20.09 -8.67
C LEU A 16 -13.88 -19.14 -9.42
N GLY A 17 -15.20 -19.39 -9.36
CA GLY A 17 -16.21 -18.49 -9.92
C GLY A 17 -16.21 -17.11 -9.27
N LEU A 18 -16.06 -17.05 -7.93
CA LEU A 18 -15.94 -15.79 -7.19
C LEU A 18 -14.65 -15.05 -7.51
N LEU A 19 -13.51 -15.75 -7.64
CA LEU A 19 -12.26 -15.14 -8.08
C LEU A 19 -12.34 -14.63 -9.52
N LEU A 20 -12.96 -15.39 -10.41
CA LEU A 20 -13.18 -14.97 -11.79
C LEU A 20 -14.10 -13.74 -11.85
N PHE A 21 -15.16 -13.73 -11.04
CA PHE A 21 -16.03 -12.57 -10.89
C PHE A 21 -15.24 -11.34 -10.42
N ASP A 22 -14.42 -11.51 -9.38
CA ASP A 22 -13.58 -10.45 -8.82
C ASP A 22 -12.56 -9.90 -9.85
N TYR A 23 -12.04 -10.74 -10.74
CA TYR A 23 -11.19 -10.34 -11.86
C TYR A 23 -11.97 -9.57 -12.93
N VAL A 24 -13.08 -10.14 -13.42
CA VAL A 24 -13.81 -9.62 -14.59
C VAL A 24 -14.49 -8.29 -14.29
N PHE A 25 -15.09 -8.15 -13.11
CA PHE A 25 -15.91 -6.98 -12.79
C PHE A 25 -15.10 -5.84 -12.19
N HIS A 26 -14.04 -6.13 -11.44
CA HIS A 26 -13.33 -5.10 -10.69
C HIS A 26 -11.91 -4.82 -11.18
N VAL A 27 -11.25 -5.76 -11.86
CA VAL A 27 -9.84 -5.58 -12.31
C VAL A 27 -9.75 -5.26 -13.80
N ARG A 28 -10.74 -5.65 -14.59
CA ARG A 28 -10.75 -5.42 -16.05
C ARG A 28 -10.71 -3.93 -16.44
N LYS A 29 -11.15 -3.03 -15.55
CA LYS A 29 -10.97 -1.58 -15.69
C LYS A 29 -10.33 -1.07 -14.41
N ALA A 30 -9.10 -0.57 -14.51
CA ALA A 30 -8.46 0.09 -13.39
C ALA A 30 -9.31 1.30 -12.97
N HIS A 31 -9.89 1.25 -11.77
CA HIS A 31 -10.64 2.35 -11.20
C HIS A 31 -10.45 2.36 -9.69
N GLU A 32 -10.16 3.50 -9.10
CA GLU A 32 -10.01 3.62 -7.65
C GLU A 32 -11.36 3.36 -6.95
N PRO A 33 -11.50 2.30 -6.14
CA PRO A 33 -12.77 1.99 -5.51
C PRO A 33 -13.09 3.06 -4.48
N GLN A 34 -14.30 3.61 -4.52
CA GLN A 34 -14.73 4.53 -3.47
C GLN A 34 -14.87 3.77 -2.14
N LEU A 35 -14.57 4.43 -1.01
CA LEU A 35 -14.67 3.85 0.33
C LEU A 35 -16.02 3.14 0.59
N LYS A 36 -17.12 3.70 0.07
CA LYS A 36 -18.46 3.11 0.17
C LYS A 36 -18.59 1.81 -0.60
N GLU A 37 -18.04 1.77 -1.82
CA GLU A 37 -18.04 0.56 -2.66
C GLU A 37 -17.21 -0.53 -1.99
N ALA A 38 -16.00 -0.20 -1.53
CA ALA A 38 -15.13 -1.12 -0.80
C ALA A 38 -15.83 -1.71 0.45
N ALA A 39 -16.52 -0.88 1.23
CA ALA A 39 -17.26 -1.32 2.41
C ALA A 39 -18.42 -2.27 2.06
N ILE A 40 -19.21 -1.96 1.01
CA ILE A 40 -20.33 -2.81 0.57
C ILE A 40 -19.80 -4.17 0.10
N TRP A 41 -18.79 -4.19 -0.76
CA TRP A 41 -18.23 -5.44 -1.24
C TRP A 41 -17.58 -6.25 -0.12
N SER A 42 -16.87 -5.60 0.81
CA SER A 42 -16.35 -6.27 2.01
C SER A 42 -17.48 -6.92 2.82
N ALA A 43 -18.61 -6.23 3.02
CA ALA A 43 -19.76 -6.78 3.72
C ALA A 43 -20.39 -7.97 2.98
N ILE A 44 -20.42 -7.94 1.64
CA ILE A 44 -20.90 -9.06 0.81
C ILE A 44 -20.02 -10.30 1.00
N TYR A 45 -18.70 -10.17 0.92
CA TYR A 45 -17.79 -11.32 1.10
C TYR A 45 -17.84 -11.88 2.52
N VAL A 46 -17.92 -11.02 3.53
CA VAL A 46 -18.14 -11.46 4.92
C VAL A 46 -19.49 -12.19 5.04
N GLY A 47 -20.55 -11.64 4.45
CA GLY A 47 -21.87 -12.26 4.42
C GLY A 47 -21.85 -13.64 3.77
N LEU A 48 -21.13 -13.80 2.65
CA LEU A 48 -20.97 -15.09 1.97
C LEU A 48 -20.24 -16.12 2.85
N ALA A 49 -19.18 -15.69 3.53
CA ALA A 49 -18.46 -16.56 4.48
C ALA A 49 -19.37 -17.00 5.64
N LEU A 50 -20.22 -16.09 6.15
CA LEU A 50 -21.20 -16.42 7.19
C LEU A 50 -22.29 -17.37 6.69
N LEU A 51 -22.79 -17.16 5.47
CA LEU A 51 -23.77 -18.07 4.85
C LEU A 51 -23.18 -19.47 4.64
N PHE A 52 -21.91 -19.57 4.26
CA PHE A 52 -21.24 -20.86 4.18
C PHE A 52 -21.13 -21.54 5.55
N GLY A 53 -20.85 -20.80 6.62
CA GLY A 53 -20.86 -21.34 7.98
C GLY A 53 -22.24 -21.84 8.41
N LEU A 54 -23.32 -21.19 7.94
CA LEU A 54 -24.69 -21.69 8.13
C LEU A 54 -24.95 -22.97 7.33
N PHE A 55 -24.43 -23.09 6.11
CA PHE A 55 -24.47 -24.35 5.37
C PHE A 55 -23.76 -25.48 6.14
N VAL A 56 -22.58 -25.21 6.70
CA VAL A 56 -21.86 -26.18 7.55
C VAL A 56 -22.68 -26.57 8.78
N LEU A 57 -23.38 -25.61 9.39
CA LEU A 57 -24.26 -25.85 10.54
C LEU A 57 -25.41 -26.80 10.20
N ILE A 58 -26.03 -26.62 9.04
CA ILE A 58 -27.17 -27.44 8.59
C ILE A 58 -26.70 -28.85 8.21
N GLU A 59 -25.60 -28.96 7.48
CA GLU A 59 -25.15 -30.24 6.91
C GLU A 59 -24.41 -31.11 7.94
N TRP A 60 -23.52 -30.51 8.74
CA TRP A 60 -22.64 -31.26 9.64
C TRP A 60 -22.83 -30.90 11.12
N GLY A 61 -23.65 -29.91 11.45
CA GLY A 61 -24.02 -29.58 12.83
C GLY A 61 -23.13 -28.53 13.52
N GLY A 62 -23.51 -28.18 14.75
CA GLY A 62 -22.96 -27.04 15.49
C GLY A 62 -21.46 -27.11 15.77
N ARG A 63 -20.91 -28.30 15.98
CA ARG A 63 -19.47 -28.47 16.26
C ARG A 63 -18.61 -27.99 15.09
N TYR A 64 -18.86 -28.51 13.89
CA TYR A 64 -18.09 -28.17 12.70
C TYR A 64 -18.36 -26.73 12.23
N ALA A 65 -19.57 -26.22 12.44
CA ALA A 65 -19.85 -24.80 12.19
C ALA A 65 -19.03 -23.90 13.13
N GLY A 66 -18.94 -24.25 14.41
CA GLY A 66 -18.09 -23.55 15.38
C GLY A 66 -16.62 -23.58 14.99
N GLU A 67 -16.11 -24.76 14.60
CA GLU A 67 -14.74 -24.93 14.07
C GLU A 67 -14.50 -24.06 12.82
N TYR A 68 -15.44 -24.05 11.87
CA TYR A 68 -15.35 -23.20 10.67
C TYR A 68 -15.34 -21.72 11.03
N TYR A 69 -16.24 -21.24 11.89
CA TYR A 69 -16.28 -19.82 12.27
C TYR A 69 -15.03 -19.41 13.03
N ALA A 70 -14.54 -20.25 13.94
CA ALA A 70 -13.29 -20.00 14.66
C ALA A 70 -12.09 -19.95 13.70
N GLY A 71 -12.02 -20.89 12.75
CA GLY A 71 -11.01 -20.90 11.70
C GLY A 71 -11.10 -19.66 10.79
N TYR A 72 -12.30 -19.32 10.31
CA TYR A 72 -12.54 -18.17 9.45
C TYR A 72 -12.16 -16.85 10.12
N ILE A 73 -12.57 -16.63 11.38
CA ILE A 73 -12.23 -15.41 12.13
C ILE A 73 -10.71 -15.34 12.35
N THR A 74 -10.09 -16.46 12.73
CA THR A 74 -8.64 -16.55 12.93
C THR A 74 -7.88 -16.23 11.64
N GLU A 75 -8.23 -16.88 10.52
CA GLU A 75 -7.59 -16.61 9.24
C GLU A 75 -7.89 -15.20 8.72
N LYS A 76 -9.10 -14.67 8.97
CA LYS A 76 -9.44 -13.30 8.57
C LYS A 76 -8.59 -12.30 9.33
N ALA A 77 -8.46 -12.47 10.64
CA ALA A 77 -7.60 -11.67 11.51
C ALA A 77 -6.14 -11.69 11.05
N LEU A 78 -5.58 -12.88 10.80
CA LEU A 78 -4.22 -13.04 10.30
C LEU A 78 -4.04 -12.45 8.90
N SER A 79 -5.05 -12.55 8.03
CA SER A 79 -4.98 -11.96 6.68
C SER A 79 -5.05 -10.42 6.70
N VAL A 80 -5.76 -9.82 7.67
CA VAL A 80 -5.74 -8.36 7.86
C VAL A 80 -4.34 -7.90 8.27
N ASP A 81 -3.64 -8.67 9.10
CA ASP A 81 -2.25 -8.37 9.48
C ASP A 81 -1.33 -8.36 8.23
N ASN A 82 -1.51 -9.34 7.35
CA ASN A 82 -0.76 -9.43 6.09
C ASN A 82 -0.94 -8.21 5.17
N LEU A 83 -2.10 -7.55 5.22
CA LEU A 83 -2.36 -6.34 4.40
C LEU A 83 -1.43 -5.18 4.74
N PHE A 84 -0.97 -5.06 5.99
CA PHE A 84 -0.02 -4.00 6.36
C PHE A 84 1.32 -4.17 5.66
N VAL A 85 1.81 -5.41 5.58
CA VAL A 85 3.04 -5.66 4.84
C VAL A 85 2.83 -5.44 3.34
N PHE A 86 1.66 -5.76 2.80
CA PHE A 86 1.36 -5.45 1.39
C PHE A 86 1.35 -3.95 1.12
N LEU A 87 0.73 -3.14 1.98
CA LEU A 87 0.75 -1.68 1.92
C LEU A 87 2.18 -1.15 1.90
N ILE A 88 3.04 -1.65 2.79
CA ILE A 88 4.44 -1.23 2.88
C ILE A 88 5.22 -1.61 1.63
N ILE A 89 5.07 -2.83 1.13
CA ILE A 89 5.75 -3.26 -0.10
C ILE A 89 5.31 -2.36 -1.26
N MET A 90 4.01 -2.13 -1.43
CA MET A 90 3.52 -1.28 -2.51
C MET A 90 3.96 0.19 -2.37
N ALA A 91 3.93 0.74 -1.16
CA ALA A 91 4.41 2.09 -0.88
C ALA A 91 5.92 2.23 -1.11
N SER A 92 6.73 1.25 -0.65
CA SER A 92 8.18 1.25 -0.82
C SER A 92 8.60 1.15 -2.28
N PHE A 93 7.84 0.42 -3.09
CA PHE A 93 8.07 0.34 -4.54
C PHE A 93 7.35 1.46 -5.30
N LYS A 94 6.63 2.36 -4.62
CA LYS A 94 5.84 3.45 -5.21
C LYS A 94 4.90 2.95 -6.32
N VAL A 95 4.19 1.86 -6.05
CA VAL A 95 3.28 1.23 -7.02
C VAL A 95 2.13 2.19 -7.33
N PRO A 96 1.92 2.56 -8.62
CA PRO A 96 0.82 3.43 -9.03
C PRO A 96 -0.53 2.87 -8.57
N ARG A 97 -1.44 3.74 -8.11
CA ARG A 97 -2.74 3.35 -7.54
C ARG A 97 -3.58 2.48 -8.47
N GLU A 98 -3.56 2.78 -9.75
CA GLU A 98 -4.27 2.03 -10.79
C GLU A 98 -3.82 0.56 -10.90
N ASP A 99 -2.57 0.27 -10.55
CA ASP A 99 -2.01 -1.07 -10.64
C ASP A 99 -2.03 -1.86 -9.32
N GLN A 100 -2.24 -1.19 -8.19
CA GLN A 100 -2.35 -1.84 -6.87
C GLN A 100 -3.42 -2.94 -6.86
N GLN A 101 -4.52 -2.75 -7.57
CA GLN A 101 -5.59 -3.76 -7.71
C GLN A 101 -5.09 -5.06 -8.33
N LYS A 102 -4.26 -4.96 -9.37
CA LYS A 102 -3.73 -6.13 -10.08
C LYS A 102 -2.72 -6.86 -9.22
N VAL A 103 -1.87 -6.09 -8.52
CA VAL A 103 -0.92 -6.63 -7.55
C VAL A 103 -1.63 -7.39 -6.44
N LEU A 104 -2.69 -6.81 -5.85
CA LEU A 104 -3.48 -7.43 -4.80
C LEU A 104 -4.20 -8.69 -5.29
N LEU A 105 -4.80 -8.64 -6.48
CA LEU A 105 -5.46 -9.81 -7.05
C LEU A 105 -4.46 -10.94 -7.31
N PHE A 106 -3.30 -10.62 -7.88
CA PHE A 106 -2.22 -11.59 -8.06
C PHE A 106 -1.80 -12.17 -6.70
N GLY A 107 -1.58 -11.30 -5.71
CA GLY A 107 -1.23 -11.69 -4.35
C GLY A 107 -2.25 -12.63 -3.73
N ILE A 108 -3.55 -12.30 -3.78
CA ILE A 108 -4.64 -13.13 -3.25
C ILE A 108 -4.75 -14.46 -3.99
N THR A 109 -4.63 -14.45 -5.32
CA THR A 109 -4.71 -15.67 -6.14
C THR A 109 -3.54 -16.59 -5.83
N PHE A 110 -2.32 -16.03 -5.78
CA PHE A 110 -1.12 -16.78 -5.41
C PHE A 110 -1.20 -17.29 -3.97
N ALA A 111 -1.62 -16.46 -3.02
CA ALA A 111 -1.85 -16.80 -1.62
C ALA A 111 -2.79 -18.00 -1.50
N LEU A 112 -3.93 -17.97 -2.19
CA LEU A 112 -4.88 -19.07 -2.17
C LEU A 112 -4.24 -20.37 -2.69
N ILE A 113 -3.50 -20.31 -3.79
CA ILE A 113 -2.80 -21.49 -4.36
C ILE A 113 -1.75 -22.01 -3.37
N ALA A 114 -0.90 -21.12 -2.86
CA ALA A 114 0.18 -21.45 -1.95
C ALA A 114 -0.35 -22.05 -0.64
N ARG A 115 -1.36 -21.43 -0.03
CA ARG A 115 -2.01 -21.95 1.18
C ARG A 115 -2.68 -23.28 0.92
N THR A 116 -3.38 -23.43 -0.19
CA THR A 116 -4.00 -24.72 -0.57
C THR A 116 -2.92 -25.80 -0.67
N ALA A 117 -1.81 -25.52 -1.35
CA ALA A 117 -0.68 -26.45 -1.43
C ALA A 117 -0.13 -26.80 -0.05
N LEU A 118 0.13 -25.82 0.82
CA LEU A 118 0.64 -26.04 2.18
C LEU A 118 -0.34 -26.84 3.05
N ILE A 119 -1.65 -26.59 2.92
CA ILE A 119 -2.70 -27.35 3.63
C ILE A 119 -2.65 -28.83 3.24
N PHE A 120 -2.47 -29.15 1.95
CA PHE A 120 -2.38 -30.54 1.47
C PHE A 120 -1.03 -31.20 1.75
N VAL A 121 0.06 -30.43 1.77
CA VAL A 121 1.38 -30.90 2.19
C VAL A 121 1.38 -31.22 3.69
N GLY A 122 0.56 -30.53 4.48
CA GLY A 122 0.33 -30.78 5.90
C GLY A 122 1.36 -30.10 6.82
N ALA A 123 0.96 -29.90 8.08
CA ALA A 123 1.76 -29.17 9.08
C ALA A 123 3.14 -29.78 9.39
N GLY A 124 3.33 -31.09 9.13
CA GLY A 124 4.57 -31.81 9.45
C GLY A 124 5.82 -31.36 8.68
N LEU A 125 5.66 -30.66 7.55
CA LEU A 125 6.80 -30.10 6.79
C LEU A 125 7.20 -28.69 7.25
N ILE A 126 6.34 -28.00 8.01
CA ILE A 126 6.54 -26.60 8.40
C ILE A 126 7.65 -26.45 9.44
N ASN A 127 7.79 -27.42 10.36
CA ASN A 127 8.81 -27.39 11.42
C ASN A 127 10.26 -27.38 10.90
N GLN A 128 10.51 -27.69 9.61
CA GLN A 128 11.85 -27.58 9.03
C GLN A 128 12.20 -26.16 8.55
N PHE A 129 11.23 -25.24 8.54
CA PHE A 129 11.40 -23.88 8.03
C PHE A 129 11.47 -22.80 9.13
N ALA A 130 11.69 -23.18 10.39
CA ALA A 130 11.84 -22.24 11.52
C ALA A 130 12.88 -21.14 11.24
N TRP A 131 13.96 -21.47 10.53
CA TRP A 131 15.01 -20.52 10.12
C TRP A 131 14.50 -19.34 9.28
N VAL A 132 13.42 -19.55 8.53
CA VAL A 132 12.85 -18.54 7.63
C VAL A 132 12.20 -17.41 8.43
N PHE A 133 11.59 -17.73 9.57
CA PHE A 133 11.01 -16.73 10.47
C PHE A 133 12.06 -15.79 11.06
N TYR A 134 13.28 -16.27 11.36
CA TYR A 134 14.38 -15.40 11.79
C TYR A 134 14.77 -14.39 10.71
N LEU A 135 14.97 -14.87 9.48
CA LEU A 135 15.36 -14.02 8.36
C LEU A 135 14.31 -12.92 8.12
N PHE A 136 13.04 -13.30 8.09
CA PHE A 136 11.97 -12.36 7.82
C PHE A 136 11.72 -11.41 9.00
N GLY A 137 11.71 -11.91 10.24
CA GLY A 137 11.62 -11.07 11.43
C GLY A 137 12.71 -10.01 11.47
N LEU A 138 13.94 -10.36 11.11
CA LEU A 138 15.03 -9.40 10.97
C LEU A 138 14.77 -8.35 9.87
N ILE A 139 14.29 -8.76 8.69
CA ILE A 139 13.94 -7.84 7.60
C ILE A 139 12.84 -6.85 8.05
N LEU A 140 11.82 -7.32 8.78
CA LEU A 140 10.76 -6.45 9.30
C LEU A 140 11.31 -5.46 10.32
N LEU A 141 12.16 -5.90 11.26
CA LEU A 141 12.80 -5.00 12.24
C LEU A 141 13.66 -3.93 11.55
N LEU A 142 14.45 -4.31 10.54
CA LEU A 142 15.27 -3.37 9.78
C LEU A 142 14.39 -2.35 9.04
N THR A 143 13.31 -2.82 8.42
CA THR A 143 12.36 -1.95 7.70
C THR A 143 11.65 -1.01 8.68
N ALA A 144 11.26 -1.49 9.87
CA ALA A 144 10.64 -0.66 10.91
C ALA A 144 11.58 0.46 11.37
N GLY A 145 12.86 0.13 11.59
CA GLY A 145 13.90 1.12 11.89
C GLY A 145 14.11 2.12 10.77
N SER A 146 14.06 1.68 9.51
CA SER A 146 14.18 2.56 8.34
C SER A 146 13.02 3.55 8.24
N LEU A 147 11.78 3.13 8.51
CA LEU A 147 10.60 4.00 8.52
C LEU A 147 10.72 5.08 9.61
N ILE A 148 11.15 4.69 10.83
CA ILE A 148 11.37 5.63 11.93
C ILE A 148 12.48 6.62 11.57
N LYS A 149 13.58 6.15 10.97
CA LYS A 149 14.70 7.00 10.59
C LYS A 149 14.26 8.07 9.58
N GLY A 150 13.52 7.68 8.54
CA GLY A 150 13.03 8.62 7.52
C GLY A 150 12.11 9.72 8.09
N GLU A 151 11.35 9.42 9.14
CA GLU A 151 10.52 10.40 9.84
C GLU A 151 11.31 11.32 10.80
N LEU A 152 12.49 10.89 11.27
CA LEU A 152 13.32 11.65 12.19
C LEU A 152 14.38 12.51 11.49
N SER A 153 14.74 12.19 10.24
CA SER A 153 15.63 13.00 9.41
C SER A 153 14.86 14.16 8.79
N ASP A 154 15.29 15.41 9.03
CA ASP A 154 14.69 16.63 8.45
C ASP A 154 14.90 16.75 6.92
N SER A 155 15.58 15.77 6.31
CA SER A 155 15.60 15.57 4.86
C SER A 155 14.26 14.98 4.41
N GLN A 156 13.24 15.83 4.31
CA GLN A 156 12.11 15.56 3.43
C GLN A 156 12.68 15.40 2.02
N HIS A 157 12.42 14.25 1.40
CA HIS A 157 12.93 13.81 0.08
C HIS A 157 14.36 13.24 0.11
N ASP A 158 14.47 11.94 0.42
CA ASP A 158 15.23 10.93 -0.36
C ASP A 158 15.53 9.66 0.43
N GLU A 159 15.27 9.60 1.74
CA GLU A 159 15.60 8.42 2.57
C GLU A 159 14.51 7.32 2.63
N ALA A 160 13.43 7.44 1.85
CA ALA A 160 12.59 6.30 1.49
C ALA A 160 13.23 5.43 0.39
N ASP A 161 14.46 5.76 -0.04
CA ASP A 161 15.18 5.02 -1.07
C ASP A 161 15.87 3.76 -0.49
N ASN A 162 15.15 2.66 -0.67
CA ASN A 162 15.71 1.39 -1.14
C ASN A 162 16.64 0.65 -0.16
N PHE A 163 16.11 0.00 0.89
CA PHE A 163 16.75 -1.23 1.37
C PHE A 163 16.19 -2.45 0.63
N VAL A 164 14.87 -2.63 0.65
CA VAL A 164 14.19 -3.76 -0.02
C VAL A 164 14.40 -3.72 -1.53
N VAL A 165 14.23 -2.55 -2.13
CA VAL A 165 14.46 -2.33 -3.57
C VAL A 165 15.94 -2.47 -3.92
N ARG A 166 16.89 -2.03 -3.07
CA ARG A 166 18.34 -2.17 -3.33
C ARG A 166 18.78 -3.62 -3.22
N LEU A 167 18.22 -4.38 -2.29
CA LEU A 167 18.44 -5.82 -2.17
C LEU A 167 17.84 -6.55 -3.38
N ALA A 168 16.62 -6.19 -3.81
CA ALA A 168 15.99 -6.76 -5.00
C ALA A 168 16.76 -6.43 -6.29
N LYS A 169 17.15 -5.17 -6.51
CA LYS A 169 17.97 -4.71 -7.64
C LYS A 169 19.36 -5.34 -7.66
N ARG A 170 19.92 -5.69 -6.49
CA ARG A 170 21.23 -6.37 -6.40
C ARG A 170 21.19 -7.82 -6.87
N PHE A 171 20.04 -8.48 -6.74
CA PHE A 171 19.88 -9.89 -7.14
C PHE A 171 19.15 -10.06 -8.48
N ILE A 172 18.41 -9.06 -8.97
CA ILE A 172 17.57 -9.16 -10.16
C ILE A 172 17.74 -7.91 -11.05
N HIS A 173 18.07 -8.12 -12.33
CA HIS A 173 18.13 -7.05 -13.33
C HIS A 173 16.72 -6.54 -13.65
N THR A 174 16.34 -5.41 -13.06
CA THR A 174 15.03 -4.77 -13.29
C THR A 174 15.16 -3.38 -13.88
N THR A 175 14.15 -2.95 -14.63
CA THR A 175 14.08 -1.59 -15.18
C THR A 175 13.77 -0.58 -14.08
N ASP A 176 14.20 0.68 -14.25
CA ASP A 176 13.96 1.75 -13.26
C ASP A 176 12.55 2.37 -13.34
N HIS A 177 11.80 2.06 -14.39
CA HIS A 177 10.46 2.62 -14.62
C HIS A 177 9.40 1.52 -14.75
N TYR A 178 8.18 1.86 -14.33
CA TYR A 178 6.97 1.08 -14.58
C TYR A 178 6.53 1.24 -16.04
N ASP A 179 6.12 0.15 -16.68
CA ASP A 179 5.53 0.11 -18.03
C ASP A 179 4.08 -0.41 -17.90
N GLY A 180 3.27 0.39 -17.19
CA GLY A 180 1.93 0.00 -16.73
C GLY A 180 1.93 -1.32 -15.96
N ASP A 181 1.02 -2.22 -16.35
CA ASP A 181 0.83 -3.54 -15.73
C ASP A 181 1.71 -4.66 -16.32
N LYS A 182 2.62 -4.34 -17.24
CA LYS A 182 3.46 -5.36 -17.87
C LYS A 182 4.47 -5.90 -16.87
N LEU A 183 4.59 -7.23 -16.82
CA LEU A 183 5.57 -7.94 -15.98
C LEU A 183 6.98 -7.98 -16.60
N PHE A 184 7.04 -7.83 -17.92
CA PHE A 184 8.28 -7.80 -18.69
C PHE A 184 8.21 -6.65 -19.68
N THR A 185 9.31 -5.91 -19.79
CA THR A 185 9.49 -4.90 -20.82
C THR A 185 10.77 -5.18 -21.61
N ILE A 186 10.92 -4.52 -22.74
CA ILE A 186 12.13 -4.62 -23.58
C ILE A 186 12.92 -3.34 -23.38
N GLN A 187 14.07 -3.45 -22.70
CA GLN A 187 14.99 -2.34 -22.53
C GLN A 187 16.30 -2.69 -23.24
N ASN A 188 16.77 -1.81 -24.15
CA ASN A 188 17.99 -2.01 -24.94
C ASN A 188 18.02 -3.36 -25.71
N GLY A 189 16.88 -3.77 -26.28
CA GLY A 189 16.76 -5.00 -27.07
C GLY A 189 16.81 -6.30 -26.28
N LYS A 190 16.86 -6.24 -24.93
CA LYS A 190 16.82 -7.41 -24.04
C LYS A 190 15.56 -7.37 -23.18
N ARG A 191 15.00 -8.55 -22.90
CA ARG A 191 13.84 -8.70 -22.02
C ARG A 191 14.28 -8.44 -20.57
N ALA A 192 13.69 -7.43 -19.94
CA ALA A 192 13.95 -7.04 -18.57
C ALA A 192 12.67 -7.20 -17.73
N MET A 193 12.84 -7.52 -16.44
CA MET A 193 11.73 -7.60 -15.50
C MET A 193 11.34 -6.18 -15.06
N THR A 194 10.05 -5.90 -15.00
CA THR A 194 9.57 -4.61 -14.48
C THR A 194 9.56 -4.62 -12.95
N PRO A 195 9.56 -3.45 -12.29
CA PRO A 195 9.37 -3.35 -10.84
C PRO A 195 8.08 -4.04 -10.35
N MET A 196 7.05 -4.08 -11.19
CA MET A 196 5.77 -4.76 -10.92
C MET A 196 5.96 -6.24 -10.58
N LEU A 197 6.84 -6.94 -11.31
CA LEU A 197 7.09 -8.36 -11.07
C LEU A 197 7.81 -8.59 -9.73
N LEU A 198 8.73 -7.70 -9.35
CA LEU A 198 9.38 -7.76 -8.04
C LEU A 198 8.37 -7.59 -6.91
N VAL A 199 7.47 -6.63 -7.04
CA VAL A 199 6.39 -6.39 -6.06
C VAL A 199 5.52 -7.63 -5.92
N MET A 200 5.09 -8.22 -7.04
CA MET A 200 4.27 -9.44 -7.06
C MET A 200 4.98 -10.62 -6.39
N VAL A 201 6.28 -10.82 -6.67
CA VAL A 201 7.08 -11.86 -6.04
C VAL A 201 7.27 -11.59 -4.54
N ALA A 202 7.51 -10.35 -4.14
CA ALA A 202 7.67 -9.97 -2.74
C ALA A 202 6.38 -10.23 -1.95
N ILE A 203 5.22 -9.81 -2.48
CA ILE A 203 3.91 -10.02 -1.86
C ILE A 203 3.59 -11.52 -1.77
N GLY A 204 3.78 -12.27 -2.86
CA GLY A 204 3.55 -13.71 -2.86
C GLY A 204 4.46 -14.46 -1.89
N GLY A 205 5.75 -14.09 -1.86
CA GLY A 205 6.72 -14.63 -0.93
C GLY A 205 6.33 -14.35 0.52
N THR A 206 5.99 -13.10 0.85
CA THR A 206 5.54 -12.72 2.18
C THR A 206 4.28 -13.49 2.62
N ASP A 207 3.29 -13.70 1.74
CA ASP A 207 2.10 -14.48 2.13
C ASP A 207 2.44 -15.95 2.43
N VAL A 208 3.32 -16.58 1.64
CA VAL A 208 3.79 -17.94 1.93
C VAL A 208 4.42 -18.01 3.33
N LEU A 209 5.19 -17.00 3.71
CA LEU A 209 5.79 -16.93 5.04
C LEU A 209 4.75 -16.79 6.15
N PHE A 210 3.76 -15.93 5.95
CA PHE A 210 2.67 -15.78 6.91
C PHE A 210 1.78 -17.03 7.02
N ALA A 211 1.64 -17.78 5.92
CA ALA A 211 0.94 -19.07 5.93
C ALA A 211 1.66 -20.11 6.81
N LEU A 212 2.97 -19.98 7.05
CA LEU A 212 3.69 -20.87 7.96
C LEU A 212 3.26 -20.71 9.43
N ASP A 213 2.80 -19.54 9.85
CA ASP A 213 2.24 -19.30 11.21
C ASP A 213 0.73 -19.61 11.22
N SER A 214 0.01 -19.22 10.15
CA SER A 214 -1.45 -19.36 10.12
C SER A 214 -1.91 -20.81 9.96
N ILE A 215 -1.19 -21.64 9.20
CA ILE A 215 -1.58 -23.04 8.94
C ILE A 215 -1.52 -23.92 10.19
N PRO A 216 -0.44 -23.93 10.98
CA PRO A 216 -0.43 -24.63 12.27
C PRO A 216 -1.54 -24.14 13.20
N ALA A 217 -1.77 -22.81 13.25
CA ALA A 217 -2.81 -22.23 14.09
C ALA A 217 -4.22 -22.73 13.73
N ILE A 218 -4.59 -22.73 12.44
CA ILE A 218 -5.92 -23.20 12.03
C ILE A 218 -6.07 -24.72 12.16
N PHE A 219 -5.02 -25.50 11.93
CA PHE A 219 -5.05 -26.95 12.21
C PHE A 219 -5.18 -27.24 13.72
N GLY A 220 -4.70 -26.34 14.58
CA GLY A 220 -4.96 -26.37 16.02
C GLY A 220 -6.44 -26.22 16.39
N LEU A 221 -7.24 -25.55 15.54
CA LEU A 221 -8.68 -25.36 15.76
C LEU A 221 -9.52 -26.50 15.16
N THR A 222 -9.11 -27.02 14.00
CA THR A 222 -9.80 -28.13 13.35
C THR A 222 -8.85 -29.01 12.57
N GLN A 223 -9.04 -30.31 12.71
CA GLN A 223 -8.32 -31.33 11.92
C GLN A 223 -9.01 -31.63 10.59
N GLN A 224 -10.16 -30.98 10.31
CA GLN A 224 -10.91 -31.20 9.07
C GLN A 224 -10.34 -30.33 7.95
N THR A 225 -9.54 -30.91 7.05
CA THR A 225 -8.89 -30.22 5.92
C THR A 225 -9.87 -29.41 5.07
N TYR A 226 -11.11 -29.88 4.89
CA TYR A 226 -12.14 -29.13 4.17
C TYR A 226 -12.51 -27.82 4.86
N LEU A 227 -12.67 -27.83 6.19
CA LEU A 227 -12.97 -26.63 6.96
C LEU A 227 -11.79 -25.67 6.96
N VAL A 228 -10.56 -26.20 7.07
CA VAL A 228 -9.34 -25.39 6.94
C VAL A 228 -9.28 -24.69 5.59
N PHE A 229 -9.41 -25.45 4.50
CA PHE A 229 -9.38 -24.91 3.13
C PHE A 229 -10.44 -23.84 2.90
N THR A 230 -11.69 -24.11 3.30
CA THR A 230 -12.79 -23.17 3.08
C THR A 230 -12.68 -21.92 3.95
N ALA A 231 -12.28 -22.04 5.21
CA ALA A 231 -12.02 -20.90 6.08
C ALA A 231 -10.92 -19.98 5.51
N VAL A 232 -9.83 -20.55 5.00
CA VAL A 232 -8.75 -19.81 4.33
C VAL A 232 -9.23 -19.16 3.03
N ALA A 233 -9.98 -19.89 2.20
CA ALA A 233 -10.47 -19.35 0.94
C ALA A 233 -11.41 -18.16 1.17
N PHE A 234 -12.40 -18.31 2.06
CA PHE A 234 -13.35 -17.24 2.37
C PHE A 234 -12.71 -16.08 3.14
N SER A 235 -11.67 -16.30 3.95
CA SER A 235 -10.97 -15.21 4.65
C SER A 235 -10.18 -14.31 3.71
N LEU A 236 -9.56 -14.89 2.67
CA LEU A 236 -8.86 -14.16 1.62
C LEU A 236 -9.81 -13.44 0.66
N MET A 237 -11.05 -13.90 0.51
CA MET A 237 -12.08 -13.16 -0.22
C MET A 237 -12.40 -11.83 0.48
N GLY A 238 -12.55 -10.77 -0.31
CA GLY A 238 -12.77 -9.42 0.21
C GLY A 238 -11.51 -8.73 0.74
N LEU A 239 -10.33 -9.37 0.70
CA LEU A 239 -9.09 -8.78 1.19
C LEU A 239 -8.69 -7.53 0.39
N ARG A 240 -8.89 -7.55 -0.94
CA ARG A 240 -8.68 -6.40 -1.81
C ARG A 240 -9.55 -5.20 -1.40
N GLN A 241 -10.82 -5.44 -1.09
CA GLN A 241 -11.75 -4.41 -0.66
C GLN A 241 -11.34 -3.85 0.70
N LEU A 242 -10.87 -4.71 1.60
CA LEU A 242 -10.34 -4.30 2.89
C LEU A 242 -9.07 -3.46 2.74
N TYR A 243 -8.19 -3.80 1.79
CA TYR A 243 -7.03 -2.98 1.44
C TYR A 243 -7.46 -1.56 1.06
N PHE A 244 -8.39 -1.38 0.13
CA PHE A 244 -8.82 -0.03 -0.29
C PHE A 244 -9.58 0.72 0.82
N LEU A 245 -10.28 0.00 1.69
CA LEU A 245 -10.90 0.59 2.87
C LEU A 245 -9.84 1.14 3.82
N ILE A 246 -8.76 0.38 4.05
CA ILE A 246 -7.64 0.77 4.89
C ILE A 246 -6.87 1.90 4.20
N ASP A 247 -6.35 1.69 2.98
CA ASP A 247 -5.59 2.67 2.18
C ASP A 247 -6.27 4.05 2.12
N GLY A 248 -7.56 4.10 1.79
CA GLY A 248 -8.31 5.36 1.75
C GLY A 248 -8.50 6.04 3.11
N LEU A 249 -8.40 5.30 4.22
CA LEU A 249 -8.30 5.86 5.56
C LEU A 249 -6.87 6.33 5.86
N LEU A 250 -5.85 5.55 5.45
CA LEU A 250 -4.44 5.78 5.73
C LEU A 250 -3.89 7.04 5.05
N ASP A 251 -4.33 7.36 3.83
CA ASP A 251 -3.99 8.61 3.10
C ASP A 251 -4.21 9.91 3.87
N ARG A 252 -5.08 9.85 4.88
CA ARG A 252 -5.51 11.01 5.66
C ARG A 252 -4.79 11.08 7.01
N LEU A 253 -3.87 10.16 7.27
CA LEU A 253 -3.19 9.99 8.55
C LEU A 253 -1.76 10.47 8.44
N ILE A 254 -1.44 11.48 9.23
CA ILE A 254 -0.12 12.08 9.23
C ILE A 254 0.93 11.24 9.98
N TYR A 255 0.49 10.42 10.93
CA TYR A 255 1.38 9.55 11.72
C TYR A 255 1.39 8.12 11.19
N LEU A 256 1.05 7.94 9.92
CA LEU A 256 0.92 6.62 9.31
C LEU A 256 2.23 5.84 9.40
N SER A 257 3.35 6.44 8.99
CA SER A 257 4.68 5.82 9.00
C SER A 257 5.05 5.32 10.40
N TRP A 258 4.74 6.10 11.44
CA TRP A 258 4.95 5.72 12.85
C TRP A 258 4.11 4.51 13.26
N GLY A 259 2.81 4.52 12.91
CA GLY A 259 1.93 3.38 13.17
C GLY A 259 2.40 2.11 12.48
N LEU A 260 2.79 2.22 11.20
CA LEU A 260 3.33 1.11 10.42
C LEU A 260 4.64 0.59 11.00
N ALA A 261 5.56 1.46 11.42
CA ALA A 261 6.83 1.04 12.01
C ALA A 261 6.64 0.29 13.34
N ILE A 262 5.71 0.74 14.19
CA ILE A 262 5.39 0.05 15.45
C ILE A 262 4.80 -1.34 15.17
N ILE A 263 3.82 -1.42 14.26
CA ILE A 263 3.21 -2.69 13.85
C ILE A 263 4.29 -3.63 13.30
N LEU A 264 5.16 -3.14 12.43
CA LEU A 264 6.21 -3.91 11.78
C LEU A 264 7.27 -4.39 12.78
N GLY A 265 7.66 -3.52 13.71
CA GLY A 265 8.55 -3.86 14.81
C GLY A 265 7.96 -4.97 15.68
N PHE A 266 6.68 -4.83 16.03
CA PHE A 266 5.95 -5.82 16.81
C PHE A 266 5.85 -7.18 16.10
N ILE A 267 5.45 -7.20 14.83
CA ILE A 267 5.38 -8.43 14.02
C ILE A 267 6.78 -9.04 13.87
N GLY A 268 7.81 -8.23 13.60
CA GLY A 268 9.20 -8.70 13.49
C GLY A 268 9.68 -9.38 14.77
N VAL A 269 9.42 -8.77 15.94
CA VAL A 269 9.70 -9.40 17.24
C VAL A 269 8.91 -10.69 17.42
N LYS A 270 7.60 -10.68 17.14
CA LYS A 270 6.73 -11.87 17.23
C LYS A 270 7.29 -13.04 16.42
N LEU A 271 7.70 -12.79 15.18
CA LEU A 271 8.23 -13.85 14.32
C LEU A 271 9.56 -14.42 14.82
N ILE A 272 10.44 -13.58 15.37
CA ILE A 272 11.68 -14.04 16.00
C ILE A 272 11.40 -14.86 17.26
N LEU A 273 10.42 -14.44 18.08
CA LEU A 273 10.01 -15.20 19.26
C LEU A 273 9.42 -16.56 18.85
N HIS A 274 8.55 -16.60 17.84
CA HIS A 274 8.04 -17.86 17.31
C HIS A 274 9.16 -18.77 16.80
N ALA A 275 10.14 -18.21 16.08
CA ALA A 275 11.30 -18.94 15.59
C ALA A 275 12.17 -19.50 16.73
N LEU A 276 12.29 -18.76 17.85
CA LEU A 276 12.98 -19.21 19.06
C LEU A 276 12.24 -20.34 19.78
N HIS A 277 10.91 -20.28 19.80
CA HIS A 277 10.08 -21.34 20.37
C HIS A 277 10.20 -22.62 19.55
N GLU A 278 10.09 -22.53 18.22
CA GLU A 278 10.21 -23.65 17.28
C GLU A 278 11.67 -23.93 16.85
N ASN A 279 12.63 -23.47 17.65
CA ASN A 279 14.04 -23.47 17.24
C ASN A 279 14.56 -24.89 17.03
N ASN A 280 15.12 -25.12 15.85
CA ASN A 280 15.80 -26.36 15.46
C ASN A 280 17.24 -26.09 14.96
N LEU A 281 17.73 -24.86 15.10
CA LEU A 281 19.03 -24.45 14.57
C LEU A 281 20.15 -24.87 15.53
N PRO A 282 21.17 -25.61 15.07
CA PRO A 282 22.18 -26.19 15.94
C PRO A 282 23.05 -25.15 16.67
N PHE A 283 23.08 -23.91 16.17
CA PHE A 283 23.84 -22.81 16.77
C PHE A 283 23.05 -21.96 17.77
N ILE A 284 21.71 -22.12 17.86
CA ILE A 284 20.87 -21.46 18.85
C ILE A 284 20.42 -22.55 19.83
N ASN A 285 20.75 -22.40 21.13
CA ASN A 285 20.34 -23.34 22.18
C ASN A 285 20.59 -24.83 21.84
N ASN A 286 21.70 -25.14 21.14
CA ASN A 286 22.05 -26.48 20.67
C ASN A 286 20.98 -27.19 19.80
N GLY A 287 20.09 -26.42 19.15
CA GLY A 287 18.97 -26.95 18.38
C GLY A 287 17.76 -27.35 19.23
N GLU A 288 17.75 -27.03 20.52
CA GLU A 288 16.58 -27.19 21.38
C GLU A 288 15.70 -25.93 21.39
N HIS A 289 14.40 -26.15 21.62
CA HIS A 289 13.40 -25.11 21.82
C HIS A 289 13.79 -24.17 22.97
N VAL A 290 13.66 -22.86 22.76
CA VAL A 290 13.90 -21.83 23.78
C VAL A 290 12.57 -21.45 24.43
N GLU A 291 12.48 -21.52 25.76
CA GLU A 291 11.30 -21.05 26.48
C GLU A 291 11.19 -19.53 26.38
N VAL A 292 10.41 -19.06 25.40
CA VAL A 292 10.07 -17.66 25.18
C VAL A 292 8.57 -17.45 25.29
N VAL A 293 8.18 -16.20 25.58
CA VAL A 293 6.76 -15.83 25.68
C VAL A 293 6.09 -15.93 24.31
N GLU A 294 5.06 -16.76 24.20
CA GLU A 294 4.23 -16.85 23.00
C GLU A 294 3.28 -15.65 22.90
N VAL A 295 3.32 -14.97 21.77
CA VAL A 295 2.37 -13.90 21.45
C VAL A 295 1.13 -14.53 20.83
N SER A 296 0.05 -14.62 21.61
CA SER A 296 -1.21 -15.15 21.11
C SER A 296 -1.78 -14.30 19.97
N ILE A 297 -2.56 -14.93 19.09
CA ILE A 297 -3.24 -14.26 17.97
C ILE A 297 -4.11 -13.10 18.47
N ALA A 298 -4.83 -13.31 19.57
CA ALA A 298 -5.67 -12.29 20.17
C ALA A 298 -4.87 -11.08 20.69
N LEU A 299 -3.71 -11.32 21.32
CA LEU A 299 -2.81 -10.25 21.76
C LEU A 299 -2.25 -9.50 20.55
N SER A 300 -1.80 -10.23 19.52
CA SER A 300 -1.29 -9.67 18.27
C SER A 300 -2.30 -8.71 17.64
N LEU A 301 -3.53 -9.19 17.43
CA LEU A 301 -4.60 -8.39 16.85
C LEU A 301 -4.96 -7.19 17.72
N THR A 302 -5.00 -7.36 19.04
CA THR A 302 -5.29 -6.25 19.97
C THR A 302 -4.22 -5.17 19.88
N VAL A 303 -2.94 -5.55 19.80
CA VAL A 303 -1.82 -4.60 19.64
C VAL A 303 -1.92 -3.90 18.29
N ILE A 304 -2.10 -4.63 17.19
CA ILE A 304 -2.17 -4.05 15.84
C ILE A 304 -3.36 -3.09 15.71
N VAL A 305 -4.55 -3.53 16.09
CA VAL A 305 -5.77 -2.70 16.07
C VAL A 305 -5.62 -1.52 17.03
N GLY A 306 -5.07 -1.73 18.22
CA GLY A 306 -4.82 -0.68 19.20
C GLY A 306 -3.89 0.40 18.67
N VAL A 307 -2.75 0.01 18.10
CA VAL A 307 -1.80 0.93 17.46
C VAL A 307 -2.48 1.68 16.33
N LEU A 308 -3.25 1.01 15.46
CA LEU A 308 -3.96 1.66 14.38
C LEU A 308 -4.99 2.68 14.88
N VAL A 309 -5.81 2.30 15.87
CA VAL A 309 -6.78 3.21 16.47
C VAL A 309 -6.07 4.43 17.06
N VAL A 310 -4.99 4.22 17.81
CA VAL A 310 -4.21 5.32 18.39
C VAL A 310 -3.63 6.21 17.28
N THR A 311 -3.01 5.65 16.25
CA THR A 311 -2.45 6.39 15.12
C THR A 311 -3.51 7.17 14.34
N VAL A 312 -4.68 6.56 14.11
CA VAL A 312 -5.83 7.19 13.47
C VAL A 312 -6.34 8.36 14.30
N LEU A 313 -6.60 8.14 15.60
CA LEU A 313 -7.12 9.18 16.49
C LEU A 313 -6.10 10.31 16.67
N ALA A 314 -4.83 9.99 16.89
CA ALA A 314 -3.75 10.97 16.97
C ALA A 314 -3.67 11.81 15.70
N SER A 315 -3.75 11.18 14.52
CA SER A 315 -3.74 11.90 13.25
C SER A 315 -4.97 12.79 13.06
N LEU A 316 -6.18 12.28 13.35
CA LEU A 316 -7.43 13.02 13.17
C LEU A 316 -7.58 14.19 14.14
N PHE A 317 -7.09 14.06 15.37
CA PHE A 317 -7.17 15.12 16.38
C PHE A 317 -5.99 16.08 16.37
N SER A 318 -4.87 15.73 15.75
CA SER A 318 -3.72 16.62 15.63
C SER A 318 -4.05 17.90 14.83
N PRO A 319 -3.50 19.07 15.23
CA PRO A 319 -3.57 20.29 14.44
C PRO A 319 -2.98 20.11 13.03
N LYS A 320 -1.87 19.38 12.93
CA LYS A 320 -1.19 19.08 11.66
C LYS A 320 -2.06 18.23 10.73
N GLY A 321 -2.74 17.20 11.24
CA GLY A 321 -3.69 16.39 10.46
C GLY A 321 -4.99 17.12 10.08
N ARG A 322 -5.41 18.15 10.83
CA ARG A 322 -6.49 19.06 10.39
C ARG A 322 -6.02 19.96 9.24
N ALA A 323 -4.81 20.49 9.34
CA ALA A 323 -4.19 21.27 8.27
C ALA A 323 -4.07 20.46 6.98
N LEU A 324 -3.49 19.25 7.05
CA LEU A 324 -3.33 18.34 5.92
C LEU A 324 -4.65 18.05 5.20
N ARG A 325 -5.72 17.77 5.96
CA ARG A 325 -7.06 17.52 5.37
C ARG A 325 -7.63 18.74 4.63
N VAL A 326 -7.34 19.95 5.10
CA VAL A 326 -7.80 21.17 4.44
C VAL A 326 -6.96 21.46 3.20
N LEU A 327 -5.64 21.32 3.28
CA LEU A 327 -4.72 21.53 2.15
C LEU A 327 -4.98 20.52 1.03
N ASN A 328 -4.94 19.21 1.32
CA ASN A 328 -5.20 18.16 0.33
C ASN A 328 -6.62 18.26 -0.22
N GLY A 329 -7.61 18.55 0.63
CA GLY A 329 -8.99 18.72 0.20
C GLY A 329 -9.18 19.90 -0.75
N LEU A 330 -8.46 20.99 -0.53
CA LEU A 330 -8.50 22.16 -1.40
C LEU A 330 -7.76 21.91 -2.72
N GLN A 331 -6.58 21.28 -2.67
CA GLN A 331 -5.81 20.87 -3.85
C GLN A 331 -6.61 19.90 -4.74
N THR A 332 -7.14 18.82 -4.16
CA THR A 332 -7.93 17.81 -4.89
C THR A 332 -9.13 18.44 -5.58
N VAL A 333 -9.86 19.33 -4.89
CA VAL A 333 -11.03 19.99 -5.49
C VAL A 333 -10.61 20.98 -6.57
N ALA A 334 -9.50 21.69 -6.40
CA ALA A 334 -8.97 22.59 -7.42
C ALA A 334 -8.53 21.82 -8.69
N GLU A 335 -7.81 20.71 -8.54
CA GLU A 335 -7.44 19.81 -9.64
C GLU A 335 -8.68 19.27 -10.36
N GLN A 336 -9.65 18.74 -9.61
CA GLN A 336 -10.93 18.25 -10.17
C GLN A 336 -11.69 19.34 -10.92
N TYR A 337 -11.65 20.58 -10.43
CA TYR A 337 -12.31 21.71 -11.09
C TYR A 337 -11.63 22.07 -12.41
N VAL A 338 -10.29 22.12 -12.39
CA VAL A 338 -9.47 22.54 -13.53
C VAL A 338 -9.46 21.50 -14.65
N THR A 339 -9.58 20.22 -14.30
CA THR A 339 -9.63 19.08 -15.22
C THR A 339 -11.06 18.72 -15.67
N LEU A 340 -12.07 19.41 -15.15
CA LEU A 340 -13.47 19.09 -15.43
C LEU A 340 -13.81 19.29 -16.92
N PRO A 341 -14.42 18.29 -17.60
CA PRO A 341 -14.82 18.40 -19.01
C PRO A 341 -15.70 19.63 -19.30
N GLN A 342 -15.57 20.24 -20.48
CA GLN A 342 -16.36 21.42 -20.85
C GLN A 342 -17.87 21.18 -20.75
N ASP A 343 -18.32 20.00 -21.17
CA ASP A 343 -19.71 19.56 -21.20
C ASP A 343 -20.26 19.14 -19.82
N ALA A 344 -19.43 19.17 -18.77
CA ALA A 344 -19.88 18.89 -17.41
C ALA A 344 -20.98 19.86 -16.97
N SER A 345 -21.97 19.32 -16.25
CA SER A 345 -23.16 20.07 -15.84
C SER A 345 -22.82 21.29 -14.98
N PRO A 346 -23.60 22.40 -15.09
CA PRO A 346 -23.47 23.54 -14.19
C PRO A 346 -23.55 23.17 -12.70
N GLU A 347 -24.38 22.18 -12.34
CA GLU A 347 -24.54 21.70 -10.97
C GLU A 347 -23.26 21.06 -10.43
N GLU A 348 -22.55 20.28 -11.25
CA GLU A 348 -21.30 19.65 -10.85
C GLU A 348 -20.18 20.68 -10.63
N ARG A 349 -20.09 21.68 -11.50
CA ARG A 349 -19.19 22.84 -11.34
C ARG A 349 -19.50 23.58 -10.05
N GLN A 350 -20.77 23.89 -9.79
CA GLN A 350 -21.16 24.58 -8.56
C GLN A 350 -20.82 23.76 -7.31
N LYS A 351 -21.07 22.46 -7.34
CA LYS A 351 -20.77 21.54 -6.24
C LYS A 351 -19.27 21.51 -5.90
N LEU A 352 -18.40 21.56 -6.91
CA LEU A 352 -16.95 21.64 -6.71
C LEU A 352 -16.55 23.03 -6.16
N ALA A 353 -17.11 24.12 -6.69
CA ALA A 353 -16.87 25.47 -6.19
C ALA A 353 -17.28 25.64 -4.72
N ASP A 354 -18.46 25.14 -4.34
CA ASP A 354 -18.96 25.18 -2.96
C ASP A 354 -18.05 24.39 -2.01
N LYS A 355 -17.55 23.22 -2.45
CA LYS A 355 -16.55 22.44 -1.70
C LYS A 355 -15.26 23.21 -1.53
N ALA A 356 -14.73 23.81 -2.59
CA ALA A 356 -13.51 24.62 -2.54
C ALA A 356 -13.67 25.78 -1.54
N ALA A 357 -14.80 26.49 -1.60
CA ALA A 357 -15.12 27.57 -0.67
C ALA A 357 -15.16 27.10 0.80
N LYS A 358 -15.67 25.89 1.07
CA LYS A 358 -15.70 25.31 2.42
C LYS A 358 -14.29 25.05 2.98
N TYR A 359 -13.36 24.58 2.16
CA TYR A 359 -11.97 24.40 2.58
C TYR A 359 -11.22 25.73 2.68
N GLN A 360 -11.44 26.65 1.73
CA GLN A 360 -10.84 27.98 1.74
C GLN A 360 -11.16 28.76 3.01
N ARG A 361 -12.39 28.66 3.54
CA ARG A 361 -12.79 29.29 4.82
C ARG A 361 -12.01 28.77 6.03
N GLN A 362 -11.38 27.61 5.92
CA GLN A 362 -10.59 26.99 6.99
C GLN A 362 -9.09 27.29 6.87
N MET A 363 -8.61 27.76 5.71
CA MET A 363 -7.19 28.13 5.50
C MET A 363 -6.62 29.08 6.56
N PRO A 364 -7.32 30.16 6.99
CA PRO A 364 -6.77 31.07 7.99
C PRO A 364 -6.49 30.44 9.36
N LYS A 365 -7.03 29.24 9.63
CA LYS A 365 -6.79 28.49 10.87
C LYS A 365 -5.50 27.66 10.82
N ILE A 366 -4.82 27.61 9.67
CA ILE A 366 -3.61 26.82 9.45
C ILE A 366 -2.39 27.72 9.68
N SER A 367 -1.59 27.39 10.70
CA SER A 367 -0.30 28.02 10.98
C SER A 367 0.64 27.91 9.77
N ASP A 368 1.45 28.95 9.53
CA ASP A 368 2.45 28.98 8.45
C ASP A 368 3.41 27.79 8.53
N LYS A 369 3.85 27.43 9.74
CA LYS A 369 4.69 26.24 9.98
C LYS A 369 4.09 24.95 9.38
N HIS A 370 2.78 24.75 9.52
CA HIS A 370 2.14 23.55 8.95
C HIS A 370 1.93 23.64 7.44
N ARG A 371 1.94 24.84 6.84
CA ARG A 371 1.89 24.98 5.38
C ARG A 371 3.24 24.62 4.79
N GLU A 372 4.31 25.19 5.34
CA GLU A 372 5.70 24.88 4.95
C GLU A 372 6.02 23.38 5.10
N GLU A 373 5.62 22.76 6.21
CA GLU A 373 5.90 21.34 6.44
C GLU A 373 5.08 20.37 5.57
N LEU A 374 3.94 20.79 5.02
CA LEU A 374 2.99 19.87 4.36
C LEU A 374 2.83 20.09 2.86
N LEU A 375 3.19 21.26 2.34
CA LEU A 375 3.13 21.55 0.91
C LEU A 375 4.48 21.26 0.28
N GLU A 376 4.51 20.38 -0.73
CA GLU A 376 5.73 20.14 -1.52
C GLU A 376 6.22 21.41 -2.23
N SER A 377 5.29 22.23 -2.74
CA SER A 377 5.57 23.57 -3.25
C SER A 377 4.40 24.50 -2.97
N GLU A 378 4.62 25.49 -2.11
CA GLU A 378 3.60 26.51 -1.80
C GLU A 378 3.24 27.32 -3.05
N LYS A 379 4.22 27.57 -3.93
CA LYS A 379 4.01 28.24 -5.21
C LYS A 379 3.08 27.42 -6.11
N HIS A 380 3.38 26.13 -6.32
CA HIS A 380 2.54 25.26 -7.15
C HIS A 380 1.10 25.18 -6.60
N PHE A 381 0.97 25.04 -5.29
CA PHE A 381 -0.33 25.04 -4.62
C PHE A 381 -1.12 26.33 -4.91
N HIS A 382 -0.51 27.50 -4.74
CA HIS A 382 -1.16 28.78 -5.03
C HIS A 382 -1.53 28.95 -6.50
N GLU A 383 -0.65 28.58 -7.42
CA GLU A 383 -0.93 28.62 -8.85
C GLU A 383 -2.15 27.78 -9.22
N LEU A 384 -2.23 26.56 -8.69
CA LEU A 384 -3.38 25.67 -8.92
C LEU A 384 -4.68 26.30 -8.41
N LEU A 385 -4.68 26.89 -7.21
CA LEU A 385 -5.86 27.55 -6.65
C LEU A 385 -6.29 28.76 -7.48
N ASP A 386 -5.33 29.56 -7.95
CA ASP A 386 -5.63 30.73 -8.76
C ASP A 386 -6.14 30.35 -10.15
N ARG A 387 -5.61 29.29 -10.76
CA ARG A 387 -6.16 28.71 -12.00
C ARG A 387 -7.61 28.25 -11.80
N ALA A 388 -7.89 27.48 -10.75
CA ALA A 388 -9.24 27.02 -10.44
C ALA A 388 -10.22 28.18 -10.24
N ARG A 389 -9.81 29.23 -9.51
CA ARG A 389 -10.62 30.44 -9.30
C ARG A 389 -10.83 31.22 -10.60
N GLY A 390 -9.80 31.34 -11.43
CA GLY A 390 -9.89 32.00 -12.73
C GLY A 390 -10.93 31.34 -13.62
N LYS A 391 -10.86 30.01 -13.74
CA LYS A 391 -11.84 29.20 -14.48
C LYS A 391 -13.25 29.32 -13.92
N HIS A 392 -13.39 29.33 -12.60
CA HIS A 392 -14.71 29.51 -11.99
C HIS A 392 -15.33 30.87 -12.33
N ARG A 393 -14.55 31.96 -12.27
CA ARG A 393 -15.01 33.29 -12.68
C ARG A 393 -15.34 33.38 -14.16
N GLU A 394 -14.58 32.69 -15.01
CA GLU A 394 -14.87 32.60 -16.43
C GLU A 394 -16.23 31.93 -16.68
N PHE A 395 -16.49 30.82 -15.99
CA PHE A 395 -17.77 30.13 -16.03
C PHE A 395 -18.91 31.03 -15.54
N GLU A 396 -18.75 31.72 -14.40
CA GLU A 396 -19.76 32.66 -13.89
C GLU A 396 -20.07 33.80 -14.88
N ARG A 397 -19.06 34.26 -15.62
CA ARG A 397 -19.21 35.34 -16.60
C ARG A 397 -19.85 34.88 -17.91
N THR A 398 -19.49 33.69 -18.40
CA THR A 398 -19.85 33.23 -19.75
C THR A 398 -21.01 32.25 -19.76
N GLY A 399 -21.27 31.57 -18.64
CA GLY A 399 -22.18 30.42 -18.55
C GLY A 399 -21.66 29.17 -19.25
N VAL A 400 -20.46 29.21 -19.84
CA VAL A 400 -19.85 28.11 -20.61
C VAL A 400 -18.69 27.52 -19.81
N GLY A 401 -18.59 26.19 -19.80
CA GLY A 401 -17.50 25.49 -19.14
C GLY A 401 -16.14 25.80 -19.78
N PRO A 402 -15.13 26.30 -19.03
CA PRO A 402 -13.79 26.51 -19.57
C PRO A 402 -13.15 25.19 -20.02
N GLU A 403 -12.23 25.27 -21.00
CA GLU A 403 -11.43 24.11 -21.46
C GLU A 403 -10.74 23.42 -20.28
N PRO A 404 -10.62 22.08 -20.25
CA PRO A 404 -9.88 21.37 -19.19
C PRO A 404 -8.38 21.64 -19.32
N ASP A 405 -7.67 21.84 -18.20
CA ASP A 405 -6.19 21.88 -18.24
C ASP A 405 -5.61 20.52 -17.88
N VAL A 406 -4.40 20.27 -18.38
CA VAL A 406 -3.50 19.28 -17.82
C VAL A 406 -2.82 19.90 -16.61
N VAL A 407 -2.94 19.29 -15.44
CA VAL A 407 -2.23 19.72 -14.23
C VAL A 407 -0.83 19.08 -14.27
N PRO A 408 0.25 19.86 -14.49
CA PRO A 408 1.61 19.32 -14.42
C PRO A 408 1.93 18.96 -12.97
N ALA A 409 2.73 17.90 -12.77
CA ALA A 409 3.27 17.57 -11.46
C ALA A 409 4.10 18.76 -10.92
N PRO A 410 4.17 18.95 -9.59
CA PRO A 410 5.03 19.98 -9.00
C PRO A 410 6.47 19.76 -9.50
N GLU A 411 7.04 20.78 -10.13
CA GLU A 411 8.46 20.78 -10.46
C GLU A 411 9.23 20.75 -9.13
N ALA A 412 10.01 19.69 -8.89
CA ALA A 412 10.91 19.65 -7.74
C ALA A 412 11.80 20.89 -7.82
N GLU A 413 11.64 21.81 -6.87
CA GLU A 413 12.40 23.06 -6.86
C GLU A 413 13.89 22.72 -6.90
N ALA A 414 14.53 23.04 -8.04
CA ALA A 414 15.97 22.94 -8.16
C ALA A 414 16.55 23.86 -7.09
N ILE A 415 17.10 23.27 -6.02
CA ILE A 415 17.91 23.97 -5.02
C ILE A 415 19.20 24.41 -5.71
N HIS A 416 19.12 25.50 -6.46
CA HIS A 416 20.27 26.33 -6.80
C HIS A 416 19.97 27.72 -6.29
N GLY A 417 20.44 27.98 -5.06
CA GLY A 417 20.63 29.33 -4.58
C GLY A 417 21.65 30.02 -5.49
N GLU A 418 21.18 30.94 -6.32
CA GLU A 418 22.03 31.97 -6.91
C GLU A 418 22.50 32.89 -5.77
N HIS A 419 23.63 32.54 -5.17
CA HIS A 419 24.49 33.54 -4.55
C HIS A 419 25.11 34.37 -5.68
N VAL A 420 24.45 35.46 -6.07
CA VAL A 420 25.11 36.55 -6.79
C VAL A 420 25.90 37.33 -5.74
N GLU A 421 27.17 36.95 -5.58
CA GLU A 421 28.16 37.75 -4.86
C GLU A 421 28.30 39.10 -5.56
N THR A 422 27.91 40.15 -4.85
CA THR A 422 28.37 41.52 -5.09
C THR A 422 29.89 41.57 -4.96
N GLN A 423 30.60 41.83 -6.06
CA GLN A 423 31.95 42.40 -6.02
C GLN A 423 31.96 43.78 -6.65
N ASP A 424 32.31 44.74 -5.80
CA ASP A 424 32.51 46.16 -6.08
C ASP A 424 33.68 46.45 -7.02
N ALA A 425 33.61 47.64 -7.58
CA ALA A 425 34.51 48.29 -8.52
C ALA A 425 36.00 48.29 -8.17
N ALA A 426 36.86 48.05 -9.17
CA ALA A 426 38.13 48.74 -9.35
C ALA A 426 38.65 48.63 -10.80
N GLY A 427 38.59 49.74 -11.55
CA GLY A 427 39.75 50.27 -12.29
C GLY A 427 40.16 49.65 -13.64
N THR A 428 40.19 50.55 -14.63
CA THR A 428 41.25 50.73 -15.65
C THR A 428 41.20 49.94 -16.98
N THR A 429 40.75 50.70 -18.00
CA THR A 429 41.39 50.92 -19.32
C THR A 429 41.59 49.74 -20.28
N THR A 430 40.73 49.70 -21.29
CA THR A 430 41.06 49.29 -22.68
C THR A 430 42.21 50.11 -23.25
N PRO A 431 43.01 49.51 -24.15
CA PRO A 431 42.95 50.01 -25.53
C PRO A 431 42.99 48.92 -26.61
N ASP A 432 42.20 49.19 -27.65
CA ASP A 432 42.40 48.99 -29.09
C ASP A 432 43.07 47.72 -29.66
N ALA A 433 42.36 47.17 -30.65
CA ALA A 433 42.79 46.20 -31.66
C ALA A 433 43.97 46.73 -32.52
N PRO A 434 44.66 45.88 -33.33
CA PRO A 434 44.08 45.51 -34.64
C PRO A 434 44.48 44.14 -35.23
N ARG A 435 43.58 43.69 -36.13
CA ARG A 435 43.74 42.84 -37.34
C ARG A 435 45.13 42.27 -37.71
N SER A 436 45.17 40.95 -37.90
CA SER A 436 45.67 40.20 -39.09
C SER A 436 45.53 38.70 -38.74
N GLY A 437 45.24 37.71 -39.58
CA GLY A 437 45.46 37.49 -40.99
C GLY A 437 46.01 36.06 -41.15
N SER A 438 45.58 35.34 -42.18
CA SER A 438 46.19 34.09 -42.69
C SER A 438 45.82 32.79 -41.91
N THR A 439 44.97 31.92 -42.46
CA THR A 439 45.22 30.80 -43.42
C THR A 439 45.80 29.53 -42.82
N GLY A 440 45.17 28.39 -43.14
CA GLY A 440 45.83 27.07 -43.24
C GLY A 440 45.21 26.01 -42.31
N ARG A 441 44.24 25.19 -42.74
CA ARG A 441 44.34 23.92 -43.50
C ARG A 441 44.73 22.70 -42.65
N SER A 442 44.01 21.60 -42.90
CA SER A 442 44.29 20.17 -42.62
C SER A 442 44.35 19.75 -41.14
N SER A 443 43.74 18.64 -40.71
CA SER A 443 43.03 17.54 -41.36
C SER A 443 42.24 16.79 -40.31
#